data_AF-I6S2Y3-F1
#
_entry.id   AF-I6S2Y3-F1
#
_cell.length_a   1.000
_cell.length_b   1.000
_cell.length_c   1.000
_cell.angle_alpha   90.00
_cell.angle_beta   90.00
_cell.angle_gamma   90.00
#
_symmetry.space_group_name_H-M   'P 1'
#
loop_
_entity.id
_entity.type
_entity.pdbx_description
1 polymer ?
#
loop_
_entity_poly.entity_id
_entity_poly.type
_entity_poly.pdbx_seq_one_letter_code
_entity_poly.pdbx_strand_id
1 'polypeptide(L)'
;NLQKRDHHEGHHDHHDKVQLIGDALNLLGKEHFEVFALVLFSQKLQKCPFEEHAQRVKDVVEIAEKCSKGIKTAECGKSVTAIILDEICKTPENKEKYPFHDACCAKQDPDRHRCFVEHKLTAPDALPPYKKPAAEQSCKDYQENRASYMGHYIYEVSRRNSQMYPPAVLHIAHSFEHIVMDCCKEIATCGQCFGEKMPALKKEIKTINALQQHTCYILKNFKEETLKDVKLSQTAQKFPRATYGAIKDLVHDIVHLTTTCCSGDMMACMEDRLALTTKTCAKKDELSSKLAACCEKNVVERSACIVKMDNDDRPADLSPQVREYIEDVAVCKRFEDDKSEFLNEFLYEYSRRHPEMSTEMLLKIEIGYEGLLAKCCHEEDKLACLGTAEVEMKKEVQSSVELLKMNCGALEKLGSYHFEVMLLGKYTPRIPQVTTPTLIHLIDDMTHVGEYCCKVPAEKQLPCSEGGLGLIIGGMCQKQEGHFVNNQVAHCCSDSYAKQRSCFTGLGPDPSYVPPAPSADYFKFNDELCAAADSEELEVKKKTFLVDLIKLKPNIEAEQLKEIIASFLGMVEKCCKAEHHAECFAAEGPQLITKCEGIMGLPHAV
;
A
#
# COMPACT_ATOMS: atom_id res chain seq x y z
N ASN A 1 2.48 35.25 -17.73
CA ASN A 1 1.38 35.96 -17.03
C ASN A 1 0.42 34.95 -16.44
N LEU A 2 0.79 34.38 -15.29
CA LEU A 2 -0.07 33.53 -14.47
C LEU A 2 -0.70 34.42 -13.40
N GLN A 3 -2.01 34.67 -13.53
CA GLN A 3 -2.78 35.44 -12.59
C GLN A 3 -3.12 34.63 -11.35
N LYS A 4 -2.84 35.25 -10.21
CA LYS A 4 -3.46 35.17 -8.88
C LYS A 4 -4.77 34.35 -8.84
N ARG A 5 -4.82 33.37 -7.94
CA ARG A 5 -6.07 32.90 -7.33
C ARG A 5 -6.09 33.32 -5.87
N ASP A 6 -7.26 33.81 -5.49
CA ASP A 6 -7.55 34.55 -4.27
C ASP A 6 -7.33 33.73 -3.00
N HIS A 7 -6.80 34.43 -2.00
CA HIS A 7 -6.69 33.98 -0.62
C HIS A 7 -8.08 34.01 0.02
N HIS A 8 -8.56 32.86 0.48
CA HIS A 8 -9.57 32.82 1.54
C HIS A 8 -8.87 32.74 2.89
N GLU A 9 -9.16 33.74 3.72
CA GLU A 9 -8.65 33.95 5.07
C GLU A 9 -9.11 32.83 6.02
N GLY A 10 -8.18 32.34 6.83
CA GLY A 10 -8.44 31.28 7.82
C GLY A 10 -7.31 30.27 8.01
N HIS A 11 -6.08 30.53 7.53
CA HIS A 11 -4.93 29.72 7.91
C HIS A 11 -4.45 30.17 9.30
N HIS A 12 -4.51 29.27 10.28
CA HIS A 12 -3.69 29.39 11.47
C HIS A 12 -2.23 29.50 11.04
N ASP A 13 -1.57 30.59 11.45
CA ASP A 13 -0.14 30.87 11.27
C ASP A 13 0.73 29.77 11.90
N HIS A 14 0.91 28.65 11.20
CA HIS A 14 2.15 27.90 11.27
C HIS A 14 3.01 28.37 10.09
N HIS A 15 3.71 29.49 10.28
CA HIS A 15 4.89 29.77 9.48
C HIS A 15 5.75 28.50 9.45
N ASP A 16 6.06 28.00 8.26
CA ASP A 16 7.03 26.93 8.00
C ASP A 16 8.35 27.23 8.75
N LYS A 17 8.44 26.81 10.01
CA LYS A 17 9.68 26.93 10.77
C LYS A 17 10.60 25.88 10.21
N VAL A 18 11.55 26.32 9.40
CA VAL A 18 12.66 25.49 8.95
C VAL A 18 13.37 24.96 10.19
N GLN A 19 13.24 23.66 10.46
CA GLN A 19 13.93 23.04 11.59
C GLN A 19 15.43 23.05 11.32
N LEU A 20 16.15 23.88 12.08
CA LEU A 20 17.60 23.98 12.00
C LEU A 20 18.24 22.72 12.58
N ILE A 21 19.41 22.35 12.06
CA ILE A 21 20.08 21.09 12.42
C ILE A 21 20.40 20.98 13.94
N GLY A 22 20.75 22.08 14.59
CA GLY A 22 21.00 22.11 16.04
C GLY A 22 19.73 21.87 16.85
N ASP A 23 18.60 22.45 16.43
CA ASP A 23 17.31 22.27 17.07
C ASP A 23 16.76 20.86 16.86
N ALA A 24 16.98 20.28 15.67
CA ALA A 24 16.64 18.89 15.39
C ALA A 24 17.38 17.91 16.33
N LEU A 25 18.68 18.13 16.56
CA LEU A 25 19.43 17.30 17.51
C LEU A 25 18.89 17.44 18.95
N ASN A 26 18.54 18.65 19.37
CA ASN A 26 17.95 18.88 20.70
C ASN A 26 16.58 18.23 20.85
N LEU A 27 15.76 18.25 19.79
CA LEU A 27 14.44 17.64 19.77
C LEU A 27 14.51 16.11 19.85
N LEU A 28 15.39 15.50 19.05
CA LEU A 28 15.46 14.05 18.89
C LEU A 28 16.36 13.39 19.94
N GLY A 29 17.36 14.11 20.44
CA GLY A 29 18.51 13.50 21.10
C GLY A 29 19.45 12.82 20.11
N LYS A 30 20.69 12.60 20.54
CA LYS A 30 21.79 12.14 19.67
C LYS A 30 21.51 10.78 19.01
N GLU A 31 21.10 9.78 19.78
CA GLU A 31 20.88 8.41 19.28
C GLU A 31 19.79 8.38 18.19
N HIS A 32 18.66 9.04 18.41
CA HIS A 32 17.58 9.08 17.41
C HIS A 32 17.94 9.96 16.20
N PHE A 33 18.70 11.03 16.38
CA PHE A 33 19.20 11.84 15.27
C PHE A 33 20.18 11.07 14.38
N GLU A 34 21.09 10.27 14.97
CA GLU A 34 22.00 9.37 14.24
C GLU A 34 21.23 8.37 13.38
N VAL A 35 20.21 7.72 13.96
CA VAL A 35 19.33 6.81 13.22
C VAL A 35 18.58 7.54 12.11
N PHE A 36 18.01 8.70 12.42
CA PHE A 36 17.28 9.50 11.44
C PHE A 36 18.16 9.88 10.24
N ALA A 37 19.38 10.38 10.47
CA ALA A 37 20.33 10.70 9.42
C ALA A 37 20.72 9.46 8.60
N LEU A 38 20.93 8.31 9.27
CA LEU A 38 21.21 7.04 8.60
C LEU A 38 20.07 6.63 7.66
N VAL A 39 18.81 6.77 8.10
CA VAL A 39 17.63 6.49 7.26
C VAL A 39 17.64 7.40 6.03
N LEU A 40 17.84 8.71 6.19
CA LEU A 40 17.83 9.64 5.07
C LEU A 40 18.90 9.34 4.02
N PHE A 41 20.14 9.07 4.44
CA PHE A 41 21.20 8.68 3.52
C PHE A 41 20.89 7.36 2.83
N SER A 42 20.45 6.34 3.58
CA SER A 42 20.15 5.01 3.06
C SER A 42 19.03 5.02 2.03
N GLN A 43 18.02 5.87 2.22
CA GLN A 43 16.88 6.00 1.32
C GLN A 43 17.21 6.81 0.05
N LYS A 44 18.11 7.80 0.13
CA LYS A 44 18.50 8.62 -1.03
C LYS A 44 19.62 7.99 -1.86
N LEU A 45 20.56 7.32 -1.19
CA LEU A 45 21.75 6.70 -1.79
C LEU A 45 21.74 5.19 -1.54
N GLN A 46 20.74 4.52 -2.11
CA GLN A 46 20.45 3.10 -1.85
C GLN A 46 21.53 2.13 -2.32
N LYS A 47 22.47 2.52 -3.18
CA LYS A 47 23.58 1.68 -3.68
C LYS A 47 24.88 1.85 -2.90
N CYS A 48 25.00 2.86 -2.04
CA CYS A 48 26.20 3.06 -1.23
C CYS A 48 26.28 2.03 -0.10
N PRO A 49 27.48 1.53 0.25
CA PRO A 49 27.69 0.61 1.37
C PRO A 49 27.41 1.29 2.73
N PHE A 50 27.24 0.46 3.77
CA PHE A 50 26.92 0.92 5.11
C PHE A 50 27.98 1.86 5.69
N GLU A 51 29.26 1.52 5.50
CA GLU A 51 30.40 2.21 6.08
C GLU A 51 30.49 3.66 5.58
N GLU A 52 30.16 3.90 4.31
CA GLU A 52 30.07 5.25 3.75
C GLU A 52 28.94 6.05 4.44
N HIS A 53 27.78 5.44 4.66
CA HIS A 53 26.67 6.11 5.36
C HIS A 53 26.97 6.37 6.82
N ALA A 54 27.58 5.41 7.51
CA ALA A 54 28.00 5.56 8.90
C ALA A 54 28.98 6.73 9.06
N GLN A 55 29.89 6.94 8.09
CA GLN A 55 30.78 8.10 8.09
C GLN A 55 30.02 9.41 7.86
N ARG A 56 29.14 9.47 6.85
CA ARG A 56 28.30 10.67 6.59
C ARG A 56 27.43 11.05 7.79
N VAL A 57 26.89 10.05 8.51
CA VAL A 57 26.13 10.28 9.75
C VAL A 57 27.01 10.94 10.81
N LYS A 58 28.25 10.47 11.01
CA LYS A 58 29.19 11.11 11.96
C LYS A 58 29.46 12.56 11.59
N ASP A 59 29.72 12.84 10.32
CA ASP A 59 29.98 14.20 9.82
C ASP A 59 28.79 15.13 10.11
N VAL A 60 27.57 14.69 9.82
CA VAL A 60 26.33 15.47 10.06
C VAL A 60 26.04 15.65 11.55
N VAL A 61 26.29 14.62 12.37
CA VAL A 61 26.11 14.70 13.83
C VAL A 61 27.10 15.68 14.45
N GLU A 62 28.35 15.74 13.97
CA GLU A 62 29.34 16.71 14.44
C GLU A 62 28.90 18.15 14.15
N ILE A 63 28.32 18.40 12.97
CA ILE A 63 27.72 19.69 12.63
C ILE A 63 26.56 20.00 13.60
N ALA A 64 25.66 19.04 13.78
CA ALA A 64 24.50 19.19 14.64
C ALA A 64 24.88 19.52 16.10
N GLU A 65 25.89 18.83 16.64
CA GLU A 65 26.41 19.06 18.00
C GLU A 65 27.08 20.43 18.16
N LYS A 66 27.80 20.91 17.14
CA LYS A 66 28.37 22.26 17.17
C LYS A 66 27.25 23.30 17.22
N CYS A 67 26.26 23.14 16.35
CA CYS A 67 25.13 24.06 16.26
C CYS A 67 24.25 24.05 17.52
N SER A 68 23.97 22.87 18.11
CA SER A 68 23.16 22.77 19.33
C SER A 68 23.83 23.41 20.56
N LYS A 69 25.16 23.53 20.55
CA LYS A 69 25.95 24.23 21.58
C LYS A 69 26.10 25.74 21.31
N GLY A 70 25.39 26.29 20.32
CA GLY A 70 25.41 27.71 19.99
C GLY A 70 26.64 28.19 19.22
N ILE A 71 27.45 27.28 18.67
CA ILE A 71 28.55 27.64 17.76
C ILE A 71 27.93 28.15 16.46
N LYS A 72 28.35 29.34 16.02
CA LYS A 72 27.82 29.97 14.80
C LYS A 72 28.69 29.60 13.60
N THR A 73 28.22 28.67 12.78
CA THR A 73 28.78 28.36 11.46
C THR A 73 27.73 28.60 10.37
N ALA A 74 28.13 28.56 9.10
CA ALA A 74 27.19 28.73 7.98
C ALA A 74 26.17 27.58 7.91
N GLU A 75 26.57 26.39 8.35
CA GLU A 75 25.75 25.18 8.42
C GLU A 75 24.62 25.28 9.46
N CYS A 76 24.82 26.02 10.55
CA CYS A 76 23.82 26.12 11.61
C CYS A 76 22.55 26.88 11.21
N GLY A 77 22.58 27.63 10.10
CA GLY A 77 21.41 28.26 9.51
C GLY A 77 20.64 27.38 8.52
N LYS A 78 21.04 26.12 8.34
CA LYS A 78 20.44 25.20 7.36
C LYS A 78 19.55 24.17 8.03
N SER A 79 18.56 23.70 7.26
CA SER A 79 17.74 22.55 7.65
C SER A 79 18.56 21.26 7.65
N VAL A 80 18.09 20.24 8.38
CA VAL A 80 18.68 18.89 8.32
C VAL A 80 18.73 18.39 6.88
N THR A 81 17.65 18.56 6.12
CA THR A 81 17.58 18.13 4.72
C THR A 81 18.63 18.82 3.85
N ALA A 82 18.84 20.13 4.01
CA ALA A 82 19.86 20.86 3.27
C ALA A 82 21.27 20.36 3.62
N ILE A 83 21.56 20.10 4.90
CA ILE A 83 22.85 19.54 5.33
C ILE A 83 23.07 18.13 4.76
N ILE A 84 22.06 17.26 4.79
CA ILE A 84 22.14 15.92 4.18
C ILE A 84 22.42 16.01 2.68
N LEU A 85 21.77 16.93 1.96
CA LEU A 85 21.99 17.10 0.52
C LEU A 85 23.36 17.70 0.21
N ASP A 86 23.85 18.63 1.02
CA ASP A 86 25.21 19.16 0.91
C ASP A 86 26.25 18.05 1.12
N GLU A 87 26.02 17.18 2.11
CA GLU A 87 26.84 15.99 2.38
C GLU A 87 26.84 15.00 1.21
N ILE A 88 25.69 14.80 0.56
CA ILE A 88 25.60 13.94 -0.64
C ILE A 88 26.35 14.58 -1.82
N CYS A 89 26.21 15.89 -2.01
CA CYS A 89 26.77 16.61 -3.15
C CYS A 89 28.28 16.88 -3.03
N LYS A 90 28.84 16.89 -1.81
CA LYS A 90 30.28 17.06 -1.61
C LYS A 90 31.11 15.81 -1.91
N THR A 91 30.49 14.62 -2.04
CA THR A 91 31.16 13.34 -2.31
C THR A 91 31.21 13.05 -3.83
N PRO A 92 32.34 13.30 -4.53
CA PRO A 92 32.39 13.17 -5.99
C PRO A 92 32.24 11.74 -6.50
N GLU A 93 32.56 10.74 -5.69
CA GLU A 93 32.45 9.31 -6.02
C GLU A 93 30.99 8.87 -6.23
N ASN A 94 30.02 9.64 -5.74
CA ASN A 94 28.61 9.35 -5.95
C ASN A 94 28.21 9.39 -7.43
N LYS A 95 28.86 10.21 -8.26
CA LYS A 95 28.55 10.32 -9.71
C LYS A 95 28.74 9.00 -10.46
N GLU A 96 29.67 8.15 -10.00
CA GLU A 96 29.91 6.83 -10.60
C GLU A 96 28.76 5.85 -10.33
N LYS A 97 28.10 6.00 -9.17
CA LYS A 97 26.98 5.14 -8.73
C LYS A 97 25.61 5.68 -9.18
N TYR A 98 25.50 6.99 -9.38
CA TYR A 98 24.25 7.70 -9.62
C TYR A 98 24.40 8.73 -10.77
N PRO A 99 23.98 8.37 -12.00
CA PRO A 99 24.08 9.27 -13.16
C PRO A 99 23.34 10.60 -13.02
N PHE A 100 22.33 10.67 -12.15
CA PHE A 100 21.55 11.87 -11.87
C PHE A 100 22.21 12.82 -10.85
N HIS A 101 23.29 12.39 -10.17
CA HIS A 101 23.88 13.11 -9.04
C HIS A 101 24.28 14.55 -9.40
N ASP A 102 25.08 14.74 -10.44
CA ASP A 102 25.53 16.07 -10.88
C ASP A 102 24.34 16.97 -11.25
N ALA A 103 23.36 16.43 -11.99
CA ALA A 103 22.17 17.16 -12.42
C ALA A 103 21.27 17.57 -11.25
N CYS A 104 21.15 16.73 -10.22
CA CYS A 104 20.43 17.08 -8.99
C CYS A 104 21.22 18.09 -8.15
N CYS A 105 22.53 17.89 -7.97
CA CYS A 105 23.38 18.76 -7.15
C CYS A 105 23.58 20.16 -7.75
N ALA A 106 23.40 20.33 -9.06
CA ALA A 106 23.39 21.64 -9.72
C ALA A 106 22.11 22.47 -9.43
N LYS A 107 21.05 21.85 -8.90
CA LYS A 107 19.80 22.54 -8.54
C LYS A 107 19.93 23.21 -7.16
N GLN A 108 19.07 24.18 -6.91
CA GLN A 108 18.89 24.77 -5.58
C GLN A 108 17.73 24.08 -4.85
N ASP A 109 17.69 24.15 -3.53
CA ASP A 109 16.52 23.71 -2.76
C ASP A 109 15.33 24.64 -3.05
N PRO A 110 14.08 24.13 -3.17
CA PRO A 110 13.64 22.75 -2.92
C PRO A 110 13.78 21.79 -4.12
N ASP A 111 14.12 22.29 -5.32
CA ASP A 111 14.19 21.47 -6.55
C ASP A 111 15.27 20.39 -6.48
N ARG A 112 16.38 20.66 -5.79
CA ARG A 112 17.43 19.66 -5.51
C ARG A 112 16.88 18.52 -4.67
N HIS A 113 16.14 18.80 -3.60
CA HIS A 113 15.48 17.77 -2.81
C HIS A 113 14.53 16.92 -3.65
N ARG A 114 13.63 17.56 -4.42
CA ARG A 114 12.66 16.89 -5.28
C ARG A 114 13.36 15.96 -6.29
N CYS A 115 14.45 16.43 -6.89
CA CYS A 115 15.27 15.63 -7.80
C CYS A 115 15.77 14.33 -7.15
N PHE A 116 16.30 14.37 -5.92
CA PHE A 116 16.72 13.16 -5.21
C PHE A 116 15.56 12.25 -4.80
N VAL A 117 14.37 12.80 -4.51
CA VAL A 117 13.18 12.00 -4.19
C VAL A 117 12.68 11.24 -5.41
N GLU A 118 12.63 11.88 -6.57
CA GLU A 118 12.20 11.28 -7.85
C GLU A 118 13.10 10.12 -8.30
N HIS A 119 14.38 10.12 -7.91
CA HIS A 119 15.35 9.09 -8.28
C HIS A 119 15.50 7.95 -7.24
N LYS A 120 14.67 7.92 -6.19
CA LYS A 120 14.63 6.78 -5.26
C LYS A 120 14.23 5.51 -6.02
N LEU A 121 14.99 4.44 -5.84
CA LEU A 121 14.65 3.12 -6.34
C LEU A 121 13.46 2.57 -5.54
N THR A 122 12.39 2.23 -6.24
CA THR A 122 11.15 1.67 -5.67
C THR A 122 10.99 0.17 -5.93
N ALA A 123 11.79 -0.40 -6.84
CA ALA A 123 11.76 -1.82 -7.18
C ALA A 123 12.68 -2.65 -6.26
N PRO A 124 12.19 -3.74 -5.65
CA PRO A 124 12.98 -4.62 -4.79
C PRO A 124 14.25 -5.19 -5.46
N ASP A 125 14.17 -5.49 -6.76
CA ASP A 125 15.24 -6.14 -7.52
C ASP A 125 16.35 -5.18 -7.98
N ALA A 126 16.18 -3.88 -7.73
CA ALA A 126 17.22 -2.89 -8.02
C ALA A 126 18.42 -2.98 -7.05
N LEU A 127 18.30 -3.80 -5.99
CA LEU A 127 19.35 -4.06 -5.01
C LEU A 127 19.65 -5.56 -4.91
N PRO A 128 20.90 -5.94 -4.59
CA PRO A 128 21.23 -7.34 -4.32
C PRO A 128 20.34 -7.94 -3.21
N PRO A 129 19.97 -9.24 -3.32
CA PRO A 129 19.23 -9.93 -2.28
C PRO A 129 19.91 -9.77 -0.92
N TYR A 130 19.12 -9.49 0.12
CA TYR A 130 19.65 -9.38 1.47
C TYR A 130 20.19 -10.74 1.93
N LYS A 131 21.49 -10.79 2.24
CA LYS A 131 22.13 -11.98 2.80
C LYS A 131 21.88 -12.02 4.30
N LYS A 132 20.84 -12.75 4.71
CA LYS A 132 20.50 -12.97 6.11
C LYS A 132 21.64 -13.74 6.81
N PRO A 133 22.26 -13.22 7.87
CA PRO A 133 23.23 -13.98 8.67
C PRO A 133 22.58 -15.21 9.33
N ALA A 134 23.39 -16.20 9.67
CA ALA A 134 22.96 -17.31 10.54
C ALA A 134 22.47 -16.75 11.89
N ALA A 135 21.58 -17.47 12.57
CA ALA A 135 20.98 -17.01 13.82
C ALA A 135 22.04 -16.85 14.93
N GLU A 136 22.96 -17.80 15.02
CA GLU A 136 24.06 -17.82 15.97
C GLU A 136 25.02 -16.65 15.70
N GLN A 137 25.31 -16.39 14.43
CA GLN A 137 26.12 -15.24 14.03
C GLN A 137 25.42 -13.92 14.34
N SER A 138 24.11 -13.82 14.11
CA SER A 138 23.30 -12.65 14.47
C SER A 138 23.37 -12.35 15.97
N CYS A 139 23.27 -13.39 16.80
CA CYS A 139 23.41 -13.25 18.25
C CYS A 139 24.81 -12.81 18.67
N LYS A 140 25.85 -13.38 18.04
CA LYS A 140 27.24 -13.00 18.29
C LYS A 140 27.50 -11.55 17.90
N ASP A 141 27.11 -11.13 16.69
CA ASP A 141 27.31 -9.76 16.21
C ASP A 141 26.60 -8.73 17.10
N TYR A 142 25.38 -9.06 17.55
CA TYR A 142 24.63 -8.22 18.48
C TYR A 142 25.31 -8.08 19.85
N GLN A 143 25.86 -9.17 20.40
CA GLN A 143 26.59 -9.16 21.67
C GLN A 143 27.94 -8.42 21.56
N GLU A 144 28.66 -8.59 20.45
CA GLU A 144 29.94 -7.93 20.20
C GLU A 144 29.78 -6.42 19.99
N ASN A 145 28.80 -5.99 19.20
CA ASN A 145 28.54 -4.59 18.95
C ASN A 145 27.07 -4.33 18.55
N ARG A 146 26.22 -4.18 19.57
CA ARG A 146 24.80 -3.82 19.43
C ARG A 146 24.58 -2.65 18.45
N ALA A 147 25.31 -1.55 18.62
CA ALA A 147 25.10 -0.33 17.85
C ALA A 147 25.40 -0.54 16.35
N SER A 148 26.51 -1.20 16.03
CA SER A 148 26.85 -1.54 14.65
C SER A 148 25.84 -2.50 14.02
N TYR A 149 25.48 -3.57 14.75
CA TYR A 149 24.52 -4.56 14.27
C TYR A 149 23.14 -3.94 13.97
N MET A 150 22.61 -3.15 14.90
CA MET A 150 21.34 -2.44 14.71
C MET A 150 21.43 -1.38 13.62
N GLY A 151 22.57 -0.69 13.49
CA GLY A 151 22.84 0.23 12.40
C GLY A 151 22.77 -0.44 11.03
N HIS A 152 23.40 -1.61 10.86
CA HIS A 152 23.31 -2.40 9.63
C HIS A 152 21.87 -2.82 9.32
N TYR A 153 21.10 -3.26 10.33
CA TYR A 153 19.70 -3.62 10.14
C TYR A 153 18.86 -2.43 9.66
N ILE A 154 18.99 -1.27 10.31
CA ILE A 154 18.30 -0.03 9.93
C ILE A 154 18.66 0.38 8.50
N TYR A 155 19.95 0.32 8.14
CA TYR A 155 20.43 0.62 6.80
C TYR A 155 19.79 -0.31 5.74
N GLU A 156 19.79 -1.63 5.97
CA GLU A 156 19.27 -2.60 5.02
C GLU A 156 17.74 -2.51 4.85
N VAL A 157 17.00 -2.20 5.94
CA VAL A 157 15.56 -1.90 5.90
C VAL A 157 15.31 -0.60 5.14
N SER A 158 16.03 0.47 5.47
CA SER A 158 15.80 1.80 4.90
C SER A 158 16.07 1.84 3.41
N ARG A 159 17.19 1.27 2.94
CA ARG A 159 17.53 1.27 1.51
C ARG A 159 16.58 0.43 0.66
N ARG A 160 15.88 -0.56 1.24
CA ARG A 160 14.88 -1.39 0.54
C ARG A 160 13.46 -0.85 0.64
N ASN A 161 13.21 0.07 1.57
CA ASN A 161 11.93 0.71 1.79
C ASN A 161 12.13 2.23 1.69
N SER A 162 12.55 2.70 0.52
CA SER A 162 13.03 4.08 0.30
C SER A 162 11.98 5.16 0.55
N GLN A 163 10.71 4.79 0.58
CA GLN A 163 9.60 5.70 0.88
C GLN A 163 9.08 5.59 2.32
N MET A 164 9.53 4.61 3.10
CA MET A 164 9.06 4.41 4.47
C MET A 164 9.43 5.61 5.35
N TYR A 165 8.48 6.20 6.08
CA TYR A 165 8.81 7.32 6.96
C TYR A 165 9.73 6.87 8.12
N PRO A 166 10.70 7.69 8.58
CA PRO A 166 11.68 7.28 9.59
C PRO A 166 11.09 6.79 10.92
N PRO A 167 10.01 7.38 11.48
CA PRO A 167 9.35 6.80 12.65
C PRO A 167 8.90 5.33 12.50
N ALA A 168 8.52 4.88 11.30
CA ALA A 168 8.20 3.47 11.05
C ALA A 168 9.45 2.61 11.08
N VAL A 169 10.55 3.07 10.48
CA VAL A 169 11.84 2.37 10.51
C VAL A 169 12.33 2.20 11.95
N LEU A 170 12.19 3.23 12.79
CA LEU A 170 12.51 3.16 14.22
C LEU A 170 11.67 2.10 14.96
N HIS A 171 10.36 2.08 14.71
CA HIS A 171 9.47 1.05 15.28
C HIS A 171 9.87 -0.37 14.84
N ILE A 172 10.20 -0.55 13.55
CA ILE A 172 10.66 -1.83 13.00
C ILE A 172 11.99 -2.26 13.63
N ALA A 173 12.94 -1.34 13.77
CA ALA A 173 14.23 -1.60 14.42
C ALA A 173 14.05 -2.00 15.88
N HIS A 174 13.18 -1.31 16.62
CA HIS A 174 12.85 -1.66 17.99
C HIS A 174 12.21 -3.05 18.10
N SER A 175 11.27 -3.36 17.21
CA SER A 175 10.60 -4.68 17.16
C SER A 175 11.59 -5.80 16.82
N PHE A 176 12.51 -5.55 15.88
CA PHE A 176 13.58 -6.49 15.55
C PHE A 176 14.53 -6.74 16.71
N GLU A 177 14.93 -5.68 17.41
CA GLU A 177 15.80 -5.79 18.56
C GLU A 177 15.18 -6.64 19.67
N HIS A 178 13.88 -6.48 19.96
CA HIS A 178 13.17 -7.36 20.90
C HIS A 178 13.23 -8.83 20.47
N ILE A 179 13.07 -9.12 19.17
CA ILE A 179 13.21 -10.49 18.65
C ILE A 179 14.64 -11.00 18.89
N VAL A 180 15.66 -10.20 18.60
CA VAL A 180 17.06 -10.57 18.82
C VAL A 180 17.32 -10.83 20.30
N MET A 181 16.91 -9.91 21.18
CA MET A 181 17.06 -10.05 22.63
C MET A 181 16.35 -11.29 23.18
N ASP A 182 15.19 -11.65 22.64
CA ASP A 182 14.48 -12.85 23.05
C ASP A 182 15.12 -14.13 22.51
N CYS A 183 15.42 -14.17 21.21
CA CYS A 183 15.92 -15.38 20.56
C CYS A 183 17.37 -15.69 20.90
N CYS A 184 18.16 -14.69 21.29
CA CYS A 184 19.56 -14.88 21.65
C CYS A 184 19.79 -15.23 23.13
N LYS A 185 18.73 -15.41 23.92
CA LYS A 185 18.81 -15.95 25.30
C LYS A 185 19.34 -17.38 25.31
N GLU A 186 18.98 -18.17 24.29
CA GLU A 186 19.37 -19.57 24.14
C GLU A 186 19.93 -19.84 22.75
N ILE A 187 21.27 -19.86 22.62
CA ILE A 187 21.94 -20.05 21.32
C ILE A 187 21.54 -21.37 20.65
N ALA A 188 21.28 -22.43 21.42
CA ALA A 188 20.89 -23.74 20.87
C ALA A 188 19.53 -23.73 20.13
N THR A 189 18.63 -22.80 20.47
CA THR A 189 17.26 -22.72 19.91
C THR A 189 17.03 -21.42 19.12
N CYS A 190 18.04 -20.55 19.01
CA CYS A 190 17.90 -19.25 18.39
C CYS A 190 17.41 -19.32 16.92
N GLY A 191 17.91 -20.29 16.13
CA GLY A 191 17.48 -20.51 14.75
C GLY A 191 15.97 -20.75 14.61
N GLN A 192 15.40 -21.59 15.47
CA GLN A 192 13.96 -21.85 15.51
C GLN A 192 13.19 -20.59 15.93
N CYS A 193 13.62 -19.92 17.01
CA CYS A 193 12.97 -18.71 17.50
C CYS A 193 12.92 -17.60 16.43
N PHE A 194 14.03 -17.36 15.72
CA PHE A 194 14.02 -16.40 14.60
C PHE A 194 13.13 -16.86 13.45
N GLY A 195 13.09 -18.17 13.16
CA GLY A 195 12.20 -18.76 12.17
C GLY A 195 10.73 -18.49 12.47
N GLU A 196 10.35 -18.54 13.75
CA GLU A 196 8.98 -18.30 14.22
C GLU A 196 8.60 -16.80 14.27
N LYS A 197 9.49 -15.93 14.77
CA LYS A 197 9.17 -14.51 15.02
C LYS A 197 9.37 -13.59 13.81
N MET A 198 10.35 -13.84 12.94
CA MET A 198 10.67 -12.95 11.82
C MET A 198 9.58 -12.85 10.73
N PRO A 199 8.80 -13.91 10.40
CA PRO A 199 7.72 -13.80 9.42
C PRO A 199 6.69 -12.71 9.78
N ALA A 200 6.33 -12.59 11.06
CA ALA A 200 5.40 -11.56 11.54
C ALA A 200 5.96 -10.15 11.31
N LEU A 201 7.23 -9.93 11.67
CA LEU A 201 7.89 -8.64 11.44
C LEU A 201 8.02 -8.32 9.94
N LYS A 202 8.36 -9.30 9.09
CA LYS A 202 8.41 -9.12 7.63
C LYS A 202 7.05 -8.72 7.06
N LYS A 203 5.98 -9.39 7.52
CA LYS A 203 4.60 -9.04 7.14
C LYS A 203 4.29 -7.60 7.55
N GLU A 204 4.66 -7.22 8.76
CA GLU A 204 4.45 -5.87 9.27
C GLU A 204 5.18 -4.80 8.44
N ILE A 205 6.45 -5.02 8.09
CA ILE A 205 7.23 -4.12 7.21
C ILE A 205 6.50 -3.92 5.88
N LYS A 206 6.07 -5.02 5.24
CA LYS A 206 5.33 -4.98 3.97
C LYS A 206 4.01 -4.20 4.11
N THR A 207 3.24 -4.45 5.18
CA THR A 207 1.97 -3.78 5.44
C THR A 207 2.16 -2.28 5.65
N ILE A 208 3.13 -1.85 6.46
CA ILE A 208 3.41 -0.42 6.70
C ILE A 208 3.78 0.27 5.38
N ASN A 209 4.67 -0.35 4.60
CA ASN A 209 5.09 0.22 3.32
C ASN A 209 3.91 0.33 2.34
N ALA A 210 3.09 -0.73 2.21
CA ALA A 210 1.93 -0.73 1.33
C ALA A 210 0.89 0.34 1.74
N LEU A 211 0.58 0.46 3.04
CA LEU A 211 -0.36 1.47 3.53
C LEU A 211 0.12 2.90 3.27
N GLN A 212 1.42 3.14 3.47
CA GLN A 212 2.01 4.46 3.21
C GLN A 212 1.99 4.78 1.71
N GLN A 213 2.44 3.85 0.87
CA GLN A 213 2.42 4.02 -0.59
C GLN A 213 1.00 4.25 -1.11
N HIS A 214 0.02 3.50 -0.59
CA HIS A 214 -1.38 3.66 -0.94
C HIS A 214 -1.95 5.00 -0.48
N THR A 215 -1.58 5.48 0.71
CA THR A 215 -2.02 6.81 1.17
C THR A 215 -1.44 7.91 0.29
N CYS A 216 -0.16 7.84 -0.09
CA CYS A 216 0.44 8.80 -1.03
C CYS A 216 -0.13 8.67 -2.45
N TYR A 217 -0.49 7.46 -2.88
CA TYR A 217 -1.22 7.22 -4.13
C TYR A 217 -2.55 7.97 -4.15
N ILE A 218 -3.33 7.87 -3.07
CA ILE A 218 -4.61 8.56 -2.94
C ILE A 218 -4.42 10.07 -3.08
N LEU A 219 -3.51 10.64 -2.29
CA LEU A 219 -3.20 12.07 -2.32
C LEU A 219 -2.80 12.54 -3.74
N LYS A 220 -1.92 11.78 -4.40
CA LYS A 220 -1.39 12.13 -5.72
C LYS A 220 -2.44 12.06 -6.82
N ASN A 221 -3.28 11.02 -6.82
CA ASN A 221 -4.15 10.70 -7.97
C ASN A 221 -5.60 11.19 -7.79
N PHE A 222 -6.07 11.34 -6.55
CA PHE A 222 -7.46 11.71 -6.26
C PHE A 222 -7.60 13.01 -5.46
N LYS A 223 -6.49 13.75 -5.29
CA LYS A 223 -6.40 15.05 -4.58
C LYS A 223 -6.58 14.92 -3.07
N GLU A 224 -6.30 16.04 -2.39
CA GLU A 224 -6.33 16.16 -0.92
C GLU A 224 -7.74 15.97 -0.34
N GLU A 225 -8.78 16.40 -1.03
CA GLU A 225 -10.18 16.24 -0.60
C GLU A 225 -10.55 14.76 -0.42
N THR A 226 -10.25 13.91 -1.42
CA THR A 226 -10.46 12.45 -1.29
C THR A 226 -9.66 11.86 -0.13
N LEU A 227 -8.43 12.33 0.10
CA LEU A 227 -7.62 11.88 1.24
C LEU A 227 -8.30 12.28 2.57
N LYS A 228 -8.84 13.51 2.65
CA LYS A 228 -9.57 13.99 3.83
C LYS A 228 -10.76 13.10 4.12
N ASP A 229 -11.57 12.73 3.12
CA ASP A 229 -12.76 11.89 3.32
C ASP A 229 -12.39 10.45 3.74
N VAL A 230 -11.31 9.90 3.14
CA VAL A 230 -10.71 8.62 3.55
C VAL A 230 -10.29 8.68 5.02
N LYS A 231 -9.55 9.73 5.43
CA LYS A 231 -9.07 9.87 6.80
C LYS A 231 -10.20 10.21 7.77
N LEU A 232 -11.22 10.93 7.35
CA LEU A 232 -12.43 11.20 8.13
C LEU A 232 -13.16 9.90 8.45
N SER A 233 -13.41 9.07 7.44
CA SER A 233 -14.06 7.76 7.60
C SER A 233 -13.29 6.86 8.58
N GLN A 234 -11.97 6.72 8.35
CA GLN A 234 -11.10 5.89 9.18
C GLN A 234 -11.03 6.40 10.63
N THR A 235 -10.94 7.71 10.82
CA THR A 235 -10.79 8.33 12.14
C THR A 235 -12.11 8.29 12.92
N ALA A 236 -13.25 8.51 12.25
CA ALA A 236 -14.58 8.38 12.83
C ALA A 236 -14.89 6.94 13.25
N GLN A 237 -14.51 5.94 12.44
CA GLN A 237 -14.61 4.53 12.82
C GLN A 237 -13.70 4.17 13.99
N LYS A 238 -12.49 4.75 14.04
CA LYS A 238 -11.51 4.47 15.11
C LYS A 238 -11.90 5.09 16.45
N PHE A 239 -12.51 6.28 16.40
CA PHE A 239 -12.90 7.09 17.56
C PHE A 239 -14.40 7.42 17.54
N PRO A 240 -15.29 6.40 17.57
CA PRO A 240 -16.71 6.59 17.35
C PRO A 240 -17.42 7.31 18.50
N ARG A 241 -16.73 7.65 19.60
CA ARG A 241 -17.27 8.45 20.72
C ARG A 241 -16.94 9.95 20.60
N ALA A 242 -15.87 10.28 19.90
CA ALA A 242 -15.40 11.66 19.78
C ALA A 242 -16.39 12.51 18.98
N THR A 243 -16.44 13.81 19.26
CA THR A 243 -17.29 14.77 18.55
C THR A 243 -16.81 15.00 17.11
N TYR A 244 -17.69 15.46 16.23
CA TYR A 244 -17.32 15.82 14.85
C TYR A 244 -16.18 16.84 14.82
N GLY A 245 -16.24 17.88 15.66
CA GLY A 245 -15.19 18.90 15.75
C GLY A 245 -13.82 18.33 16.14
N ALA A 246 -13.78 17.41 17.11
CA ALA A 246 -12.53 16.76 17.50
C ALA A 246 -11.96 15.84 16.41
N ILE A 247 -12.83 15.13 15.69
CA ILE A 247 -12.42 14.29 14.56
C ILE A 247 -11.92 15.14 13.40
N LYS A 248 -12.64 16.21 13.04
CA LYS A 248 -12.26 17.15 11.98
C LYS A 248 -10.88 17.78 12.26
N ASP A 249 -10.66 18.21 13.49
CA ASP A 249 -9.37 18.74 13.97
C ASP A 249 -8.24 17.70 13.84
N LEU A 250 -8.50 16.45 14.21
CA LEU A 250 -7.52 15.38 14.09
C LEU A 250 -7.25 14.98 12.63
N VAL A 251 -8.29 14.96 11.79
CA VAL A 251 -8.19 14.65 10.35
C VAL A 251 -7.36 15.70 9.63
N HIS A 252 -7.55 16.98 9.97
CA HIS A 252 -6.72 18.06 9.43
C HIS A 252 -5.23 17.80 9.69
N ASP A 253 -4.85 17.47 10.93
CA ASP A 253 -3.46 17.17 11.27
C ASP A 253 -2.94 15.88 10.59
N ILE A 254 -3.78 14.86 10.43
CA ILE A 254 -3.43 13.62 9.73
C ILE A 254 -3.19 13.89 8.24
N VAL A 255 -4.02 14.71 7.60
CA VAL A 255 -3.87 15.10 6.18
C VAL A 255 -2.63 15.95 5.99
N HIS A 256 -2.37 16.92 6.89
CA HIS A 256 -1.15 17.71 6.88
C HIS A 256 0.10 16.82 6.99
N LEU A 257 0.17 15.98 8.03
CA LEU A 257 1.23 14.99 8.21
C LEU A 257 1.43 14.14 6.95
N THR A 258 0.34 13.63 6.37
CA THR A 258 0.40 12.78 5.17
C THR A 258 1.02 13.54 4.01
N THR A 259 0.59 14.78 3.77
CA THR A 259 1.12 15.65 2.71
C THR A 259 2.61 15.91 2.90
N THR A 260 3.01 16.26 4.12
CA THR A 260 4.42 16.44 4.49
C THR A 260 5.24 15.19 4.23
N CYS A 261 4.81 14.02 4.73
CA CYS A 261 5.52 12.76 4.55
C CYS A 261 5.59 12.32 3.08
N CYS A 262 4.52 12.50 2.31
CA CYS A 262 4.49 12.13 0.89
C CYS A 262 5.34 13.06 0.01
N SER A 263 5.58 14.30 0.44
CA SER A 263 6.49 15.23 -0.25
C SER A 263 7.97 14.81 -0.16
N GLY A 264 8.32 14.01 0.85
CA GLY A 264 9.68 13.58 1.14
C GLY A 264 10.42 14.41 2.19
N ASP A 265 9.80 15.45 2.76
CA ASP A 265 10.34 16.16 3.93
C ASP A 265 10.17 15.32 5.20
N MET A 266 11.12 14.41 5.40
CA MET A 266 11.07 13.44 6.47
C MET A 266 11.33 14.04 7.87
N MET A 267 11.94 15.23 7.96
CA MET A 267 12.08 15.92 9.26
C MET A 267 10.75 16.52 9.69
N ALA A 268 10.14 17.31 8.81
CA ALA A 268 8.82 17.88 9.07
C ALA A 268 7.78 16.77 9.32
N CYS A 269 7.81 15.70 8.52
CA CYS A 269 6.97 14.50 8.73
C CYS A 269 7.13 13.89 10.13
N MET A 270 8.36 13.85 10.66
CA MET A 270 8.63 13.33 12.00
C MET A 270 8.08 14.26 13.09
N GLU A 271 8.23 15.56 12.91
CA GLU A 271 7.72 16.58 13.84
C GLU A 271 6.20 16.59 13.86
N ASP A 272 5.56 16.61 12.69
CA ASP A 272 4.11 16.51 12.53
C ASP A 272 3.59 15.24 13.23
N ARG A 273 4.29 14.10 13.08
CA ARG A 273 3.91 12.85 13.73
C ARG A 273 4.05 12.93 15.25
N LEU A 274 5.10 13.57 15.75
CA LEU A 274 5.31 13.76 17.18
C LEU A 274 4.22 14.68 17.77
N ALA A 275 3.92 15.78 17.09
CA ALA A 275 2.87 16.73 17.46
C ALA A 275 1.50 16.04 17.46
N LEU A 276 1.15 15.33 16.38
CA LEU A 276 -0.11 14.59 16.24
C LEU A 276 -0.30 13.56 17.37
N THR A 277 0.72 12.73 17.64
CA THR A 277 0.61 11.71 18.70
C THR A 277 0.53 12.33 20.10
N THR A 278 1.20 13.46 20.32
CA THR A 278 1.12 14.20 21.59
C THR A 278 -0.26 14.81 21.79
N LYS A 279 -0.80 15.47 20.75
CA LYS A 279 -2.17 16.02 20.75
C LYS A 279 -3.23 14.94 20.95
N THR A 280 -3.09 13.81 20.26
CA THR A 280 -3.97 12.64 20.41
C THR A 280 -3.97 12.14 21.86
N CYS A 281 -2.81 12.04 22.49
CA CYS A 281 -2.72 11.60 23.89
C CYS A 281 -3.24 12.63 24.89
N ALA A 282 -3.12 13.93 24.60
CA ALA A 282 -3.70 14.98 25.42
C ALA A 282 -5.24 14.95 25.40
N LYS A 283 -5.85 14.49 24.30
CA LYS A 283 -7.30 14.31 24.13
C LYS A 283 -7.77 12.85 24.31
N LYS A 284 -6.96 11.98 24.92
CA LYS A 284 -7.23 10.53 24.94
C LYS A 284 -8.61 10.17 25.51
N ASP A 285 -9.05 10.85 26.57
CA ASP A 285 -10.32 10.54 27.25
C ASP A 285 -11.54 10.97 26.43
N GLU A 286 -11.39 11.99 25.57
CA GLU A 286 -12.40 12.41 24.59
C GLU A 286 -12.44 11.46 23.38
N LEU A 287 -11.28 10.97 22.95
CA LEU A 287 -11.13 10.22 21.71
C LEU A 287 -11.45 8.73 21.85
N SER A 288 -10.81 8.03 22.79
CA SER A 288 -11.02 6.60 23.00
C SER A 288 -10.44 6.08 24.31
N SER A 289 -11.20 5.16 24.92
CA SER A 289 -10.75 4.40 26.08
C SER A 289 -9.49 3.54 25.81
N LYS A 290 -9.26 3.15 24.54
CA LYS A 290 -8.14 2.29 24.13
C LYS A 290 -6.81 3.05 24.01
N LEU A 291 -6.83 4.39 24.02
CA LEU A 291 -5.62 5.22 23.87
C LEU A 291 -4.70 5.20 25.10
N ALA A 292 -5.23 4.96 26.30
CA ALA A 292 -4.45 5.04 27.55
C ALA A 292 -3.19 4.16 27.50
N ALA A 293 -3.33 2.89 27.11
CA ALA A 293 -2.22 1.95 27.01
C ALA A 293 -1.18 2.36 25.95
N CYS A 294 -1.60 3.03 24.88
CA CYS A 294 -0.66 3.55 23.88
C CYS A 294 0.08 4.80 24.36
N CYS A 295 -0.60 5.69 25.08
CA CYS A 295 -0.05 6.96 25.53
C CYS A 295 0.96 6.84 26.68
N GLU A 296 0.97 5.70 27.38
CA GLU A 296 1.99 5.35 28.38
C GLU A 296 3.29 4.84 27.77
N LYS A 297 3.29 4.46 26.48
CA LYS A 297 4.50 4.00 25.78
C LYS A 297 5.46 5.15 25.49
N ASN A 298 6.74 4.82 25.32
CA ASN A 298 7.74 5.77 24.87
C ASN A 298 7.43 6.30 23.45
N VAL A 299 8.12 7.37 23.04
CA VAL A 299 7.87 8.06 21.76
C VAL A 299 7.96 7.16 20.53
N VAL A 300 8.86 6.17 20.54
CA VAL A 300 9.08 5.25 19.41
C VAL A 300 7.88 4.31 19.24
N GLU A 301 7.42 3.69 20.33
CA GLU A 301 6.33 2.72 20.29
C GLU A 301 4.93 3.35 20.28
N ARG A 302 4.75 4.49 20.95
CA ARG A 302 3.45 5.19 21.10
C ARG A 302 2.80 5.44 19.75
N SER A 303 3.61 5.93 18.82
CA SER A 303 3.20 6.26 17.46
C SER A 303 2.65 5.06 16.69
N ALA A 304 3.32 3.92 16.77
CA ALA A 304 2.89 2.68 16.14
C ALA A 304 1.67 2.07 16.85
N CYS A 305 1.61 2.15 18.18
CA CYS A 305 0.48 1.68 18.98
C CYS A 305 -0.82 2.39 18.59
N ILE A 306 -0.82 3.73 18.57
CA ILE A 306 -2.00 4.54 18.21
C ILE A 306 -2.49 4.18 16.81
N VAL A 307 -1.60 4.01 15.84
CA VAL A 307 -2.00 3.66 14.47
C VAL A 307 -2.58 2.25 14.39
N LYS A 308 -2.02 1.28 15.10
CA LYS A 308 -2.40 -0.14 15.01
C LYS A 308 -3.56 -0.57 15.90
N MET A 309 -3.89 0.19 16.93
CA MET A 309 -4.99 -0.19 17.83
C MET A 309 -6.30 -0.35 17.05
N ASP A 310 -7.11 -1.32 17.47
CA ASP A 310 -8.44 -1.54 16.92
C ASP A 310 -9.35 -0.31 17.15
N ASN A 311 -10.41 -0.22 16.36
CA ASN A 311 -11.47 0.76 16.56
C ASN A 311 -12.08 0.66 17.96
N ASP A 312 -12.46 1.79 18.57
CA ASP A 312 -13.22 1.75 19.82
C ASP A 312 -14.63 1.19 19.59
N ASP A 313 -15.28 0.80 20.68
CA ASP A 313 -16.61 0.22 20.61
C ASP A 313 -17.62 1.33 20.28
N ARG A 314 -18.52 1.05 19.32
CA ARG A 314 -19.61 1.96 18.96
C ARG A 314 -20.42 2.33 20.22
N PRO A 315 -20.73 3.62 20.45
CA PRO A 315 -21.59 4.02 21.57
C PRO A 315 -22.94 3.27 21.52
N ALA A 316 -23.39 2.76 22.66
CA ALA A 316 -24.59 1.92 22.74
C ALA A 316 -25.89 2.69 22.45
N ASP A 317 -25.87 4.00 22.67
CA ASP A 317 -26.94 4.96 22.41
C ASP A 317 -26.98 5.45 20.96
N LEU A 318 -25.96 5.14 20.16
CA LEU A 318 -25.89 5.57 18.77
C LEU A 318 -26.73 4.64 17.87
N SER A 319 -27.81 5.19 17.32
CA SER A 319 -28.63 4.50 16.32
C SER A 319 -27.80 4.14 15.09
N PRO A 320 -27.97 2.94 14.49
CA PRO A 320 -27.37 2.63 13.19
C PRO A 320 -27.91 3.49 12.04
N GLN A 321 -29.07 4.14 12.21
CA GLN A 321 -29.66 5.01 11.20
C GLN A 321 -29.21 6.46 11.36
N VAL A 322 -29.27 7.21 10.26
CA VAL A 322 -28.96 8.64 10.15
C VAL A 322 -30.23 9.42 9.77
N ARG A 323 -31.30 9.25 10.57
CA ARG A 323 -32.63 9.81 10.26
C ARG A 323 -32.62 11.32 10.14
N GLU A 324 -31.76 11.99 10.89
CA GLU A 324 -31.54 13.43 10.86
C GLU A 324 -31.03 13.94 9.49
N TYR A 325 -30.54 13.05 8.63
CA TYR A 325 -30.13 13.35 7.25
C TYR A 325 -31.21 12.98 6.21
N ILE A 326 -32.35 12.41 6.62
CA ILE A 326 -33.34 11.83 5.70
C ILE A 326 -34.75 12.37 5.97
N GLU A 327 -35.11 12.51 7.24
CA GLU A 327 -36.47 12.81 7.71
C GLU A 327 -36.71 14.32 7.97
N ASP A 328 -35.73 15.18 7.68
CA ASP A 328 -35.80 16.63 7.92
C ASP A 328 -35.70 17.44 6.62
N VAL A 329 -36.69 18.29 6.35
CA VAL A 329 -36.69 19.21 5.18
C VAL A 329 -35.54 20.21 5.21
N ALA A 330 -34.99 20.51 6.40
CA ALA A 330 -33.85 21.40 6.56
C ALA A 330 -32.55 20.83 5.96
N VAL A 331 -32.50 19.53 5.68
CA VAL A 331 -31.37 18.86 4.98
C VAL A 331 -31.01 19.59 3.69
N CYS A 332 -32.00 19.90 2.85
CA CYS A 332 -31.73 20.56 1.58
C CYS A 332 -31.15 21.96 1.76
N LYS A 333 -31.64 22.72 2.75
CA LYS A 333 -31.08 24.03 3.06
C LYS A 333 -29.64 23.92 3.55
N ARG A 334 -29.34 23.00 4.49
CA ARG A 334 -27.97 22.79 4.99
C ARG A 334 -27.01 22.38 3.88
N PHE A 335 -27.45 21.50 2.98
CA PHE A 335 -26.68 21.08 1.81
C PHE A 335 -26.42 22.21 0.83
N GLU A 336 -27.39 23.11 0.60
CA GLU A 336 -27.22 24.28 -0.28
C GLU A 336 -26.35 25.38 0.37
N ASP A 337 -26.45 25.56 1.69
CA ASP A 337 -25.69 26.56 2.45
C ASP A 337 -24.19 26.23 2.47
N ASP A 338 -23.81 24.98 2.77
CA ASP A 338 -22.43 24.47 2.67
C ASP A 338 -22.41 22.97 2.38
N LYS A 339 -22.32 22.66 1.09
CA LYS A 339 -22.30 21.28 0.59
C LYS A 339 -21.16 20.43 1.18
N SER A 340 -19.95 20.98 1.24
CA SER A 340 -18.77 20.21 1.64
C SER A 340 -18.82 19.92 3.14
N GLU A 341 -19.15 20.91 3.96
CA GLU A 341 -19.27 20.71 5.40
C GLU A 341 -20.39 19.72 5.74
N PHE A 342 -21.55 19.86 5.07
CA PHE A 342 -22.69 18.97 5.29
C PHE A 342 -22.37 17.51 4.94
N LEU A 343 -21.72 17.26 3.80
CA LEU A 343 -21.33 15.90 3.40
C LEU A 343 -20.26 15.32 4.34
N ASN A 344 -19.29 16.12 4.79
CA ASN A 344 -18.31 15.68 5.79
C ASN A 344 -19.00 15.29 7.12
N GLU A 345 -19.99 16.06 7.59
CA GLU A 345 -20.75 15.74 8.80
C GLU A 345 -21.54 14.43 8.63
N PHE A 346 -22.20 14.26 7.48
CA PHE A 346 -22.87 13.02 7.11
C PHE A 346 -21.90 11.83 7.09
N LEU A 347 -20.75 11.96 6.42
CA LEU A 347 -19.75 10.91 6.34
C LEU A 347 -19.22 10.53 7.72
N TYR A 348 -18.96 11.51 8.59
CA TYR A 348 -18.58 11.27 9.97
C TYR A 348 -19.64 10.47 10.73
N GLU A 349 -20.91 10.92 10.70
CA GLU A 349 -21.99 10.25 11.43
C GLU A 349 -22.24 8.83 10.90
N TYR A 350 -22.21 8.64 9.59
CA TYR A 350 -22.38 7.33 8.97
C TYR A 350 -21.20 6.41 9.30
N SER A 351 -19.96 6.88 9.17
CA SER A 351 -18.75 6.09 9.41
C SER A 351 -18.66 5.56 10.83
N ARG A 352 -18.90 6.40 11.85
CA ARG A 352 -18.84 5.97 13.27
C ARG A 352 -19.96 4.97 13.66
N ARG A 353 -21.05 4.90 12.88
CA ARG A 353 -22.14 3.92 13.07
C ARG A 353 -21.85 2.56 12.45
N HIS A 354 -20.99 2.53 11.43
CA HIS A 354 -20.77 1.39 10.53
C HIS A 354 -19.30 0.95 10.45
N PRO A 355 -18.72 0.41 11.55
CA PRO A 355 -17.37 -0.15 11.51
C PRO A 355 -17.25 -1.39 10.61
N GLU A 356 -18.37 -2.00 10.24
CA GLU A 356 -18.45 -3.14 9.32
C GLU A 356 -18.32 -2.77 7.84
N MET A 357 -18.28 -1.48 7.52
CA MET A 357 -18.08 -1.00 6.16
C MET A 357 -16.62 -0.65 5.90
N SER A 358 -16.17 -0.91 4.68
CA SER A 358 -14.90 -0.41 4.17
C SER A 358 -14.93 1.11 4.00
N THR A 359 -13.76 1.75 3.98
CA THR A 359 -13.65 3.17 3.65
C THR A 359 -14.19 3.45 2.24
N GLU A 360 -13.91 2.58 1.28
CA GLU A 360 -14.41 2.69 -0.09
C GLU A 360 -15.94 2.63 -0.14
N MET A 361 -16.58 1.76 0.65
CA MET A 361 -18.04 1.69 0.74
C MET A 361 -18.64 2.96 1.35
N LEU A 362 -18.04 3.49 2.41
CA LEU A 362 -18.49 4.72 3.04
C LEU A 362 -18.45 5.91 2.08
N LEU A 363 -17.36 6.05 1.31
CA LEU A 363 -17.23 7.09 0.29
C LEU A 363 -18.22 6.90 -0.87
N LYS A 364 -18.51 5.66 -1.27
CA LYS A 364 -19.56 5.39 -2.28
C LYS A 364 -20.94 5.81 -1.79
N ILE A 365 -21.23 5.55 -0.51
CA ILE A 365 -22.49 5.94 0.13
C ILE A 365 -22.62 7.46 0.16
N GLU A 366 -21.56 8.17 0.54
CA GLU A 366 -21.53 9.64 0.48
C GLU A 366 -21.77 10.17 -0.93
N ILE A 367 -21.05 9.68 -1.95
CA ILE A 367 -21.26 10.08 -3.36
C ILE A 367 -22.69 9.78 -3.82
N GLY A 368 -23.24 8.64 -3.44
CA GLY A 368 -24.63 8.27 -3.77
C GLY A 368 -25.63 9.21 -3.11
N TYR A 369 -25.42 9.54 -1.83
CA TYR A 369 -26.25 10.45 -1.06
C TYR A 369 -26.16 11.89 -1.58
N GLU A 370 -24.97 12.37 -1.94
CA GLU A 370 -24.77 13.65 -2.63
C GLU A 370 -25.61 13.72 -3.93
N GLY A 371 -25.56 12.67 -4.75
CA GLY A 371 -26.35 12.58 -5.98
C GLY A 371 -27.86 12.58 -5.72
N LEU A 372 -28.29 11.91 -4.65
CA LEU A 372 -29.68 11.91 -4.21
C LEU A 372 -30.13 13.30 -3.74
N LEU A 373 -29.31 14.02 -2.96
CA LEU A 373 -29.61 15.39 -2.53
C LEU A 373 -29.73 16.34 -3.71
N ALA A 374 -28.78 16.27 -4.65
CA ALA A 374 -28.79 17.07 -5.87
C ALA A 374 -30.05 16.86 -6.73
N LYS A 375 -30.72 15.71 -6.59
CA LYS A 375 -32.02 15.44 -7.21
C LYS A 375 -33.17 15.88 -6.32
N CYS A 376 -33.27 15.31 -5.11
CA CYS A 376 -34.42 15.43 -4.23
C CYS A 376 -34.65 16.85 -3.72
N CYS A 377 -33.61 17.67 -3.56
CA CYS A 377 -33.76 19.04 -3.10
C CYS A 377 -34.44 19.98 -4.10
N HIS A 378 -34.63 19.52 -5.34
CA HIS A 378 -35.37 20.22 -6.39
C HIS A 378 -36.75 19.59 -6.69
N GLU A 379 -37.12 18.50 -6.03
CA GLU A 379 -38.44 17.88 -6.18
C GLU A 379 -39.51 18.65 -5.38
N GLU A 380 -40.77 18.54 -5.80
CA GLU A 380 -41.91 19.13 -5.07
C GLU A 380 -42.08 18.48 -3.69
N ASP A 381 -42.02 17.16 -3.62
CA ASP A 381 -42.07 16.38 -2.38
C ASP A 381 -40.67 15.91 -1.96
N LYS A 382 -39.92 16.83 -1.37
CA LYS A 382 -38.54 16.61 -0.89
C LYS A 382 -38.45 15.46 0.10
N LEU A 383 -39.37 15.37 1.06
CA LEU A 383 -39.32 14.34 2.11
C LEU A 383 -39.61 12.95 1.54
N ALA A 384 -40.58 12.82 0.64
CA ALA A 384 -40.84 11.54 -0.02
C ALA A 384 -39.63 11.09 -0.84
N CYS A 385 -38.96 12.01 -1.53
CA CYS A 385 -37.74 11.71 -2.28
C CYS A 385 -36.57 11.36 -1.35
N LEU A 386 -36.28 12.16 -0.32
CA LEU A 386 -35.23 11.88 0.66
C LEU A 386 -35.45 10.55 1.36
N GLY A 387 -36.71 10.19 1.66
CA GLY A 387 -37.09 8.91 2.26
C GLY A 387 -36.63 7.67 1.49
N THR A 388 -36.22 7.78 0.21
CA THR A 388 -35.63 6.66 -0.55
C THR A 388 -34.16 6.41 -0.23
N ALA A 389 -33.48 7.35 0.46
CA ALA A 389 -32.03 7.33 0.64
C ALA A 389 -31.53 6.07 1.35
N GLU A 390 -32.18 5.62 2.42
CA GLU A 390 -31.79 4.37 3.09
C GLU A 390 -31.87 3.16 2.16
N VAL A 391 -32.88 3.11 1.28
CA VAL A 391 -33.07 1.98 0.36
C VAL A 391 -31.98 1.97 -0.70
N GLU A 392 -31.64 3.14 -1.25
CA GLU A 392 -30.58 3.29 -2.25
C GLU A 392 -29.20 2.96 -1.66
N MET A 393 -28.89 3.46 -0.46
CA MET A 393 -27.65 3.13 0.25
C MET A 393 -27.54 1.62 0.55
N LYS A 394 -28.62 0.99 1.05
CA LYS A 394 -28.65 -0.45 1.33
C LYS A 394 -28.42 -1.29 0.08
N LYS A 395 -28.88 -0.85 -1.09
CA LYS A 395 -28.67 -1.55 -2.37
C LYS A 395 -27.19 -1.63 -2.75
N GLU A 396 -26.44 -0.54 -2.58
CA GLU A 396 -24.99 -0.52 -2.88
C GLU A 396 -24.21 -1.43 -1.92
N VAL A 397 -24.55 -1.40 -0.62
CA VAL A 397 -23.96 -2.27 0.40
C VAL A 397 -24.23 -3.75 0.07
N GLN A 398 -25.49 -4.09 -0.24
CA GLN A 398 -25.90 -5.46 -0.52
C GLN A 398 -25.16 -6.04 -1.72
N SER A 399 -24.97 -5.27 -2.80
CA SER A 399 -24.22 -5.74 -3.97
C SER A 399 -22.78 -6.11 -3.63
N SER A 400 -22.11 -5.32 -2.78
CA SER A 400 -20.72 -5.61 -2.38
C SER A 400 -20.64 -6.79 -1.40
N VAL A 401 -21.60 -6.93 -0.49
CA VAL A 401 -21.70 -8.08 0.42
C VAL A 401 -21.98 -9.38 -0.34
N GLU A 402 -22.83 -9.36 -1.37
CA GLU A 402 -23.10 -10.54 -2.21
C GLU A 402 -21.86 -10.97 -2.99
N LEU A 403 -21.14 -10.00 -3.57
CA LEU A 403 -19.87 -10.28 -4.26
C LEU A 403 -18.84 -10.89 -3.31
N LEU A 404 -18.71 -10.37 -2.10
CA LEU A 404 -17.82 -10.91 -1.06
C LEU A 404 -18.19 -12.35 -0.71
N LYS A 405 -19.47 -12.62 -0.41
CA LYS A 405 -19.96 -13.97 -0.08
C LYS A 405 -19.72 -14.96 -1.21
N MET A 406 -19.98 -14.54 -2.46
CA MET A 406 -19.74 -15.38 -3.63
C MET A 406 -18.26 -15.74 -3.78
N ASN A 407 -17.35 -14.78 -3.63
CA ASN A 407 -15.91 -15.04 -3.74
C ASN A 407 -15.38 -15.87 -2.56
N CYS A 408 -15.78 -15.58 -1.33
CA CYS A 408 -15.38 -16.39 -0.17
C CYS A 408 -15.92 -17.82 -0.26
N GLY A 409 -17.17 -18.01 -0.67
CA GLY A 409 -17.74 -19.35 -0.88
C GLY A 409 -17.07 -20.11 -2.04
N ALA A 410 -16.67 -19.41 -3.11
CA ALA A 410 -15.89 -20.00 -4.18
C ALA A 410 -14.49 -20.42 -3.71
N LEU A 411 -13.79 -19.57 -2.94
CA LEU A 411 -12.48 -19.89 -2.38
C LEU A 411 -12.55 -21.09 -1.42
N GLU A 412 -13.53 -21.13 -0.52
CA GLU A 412 -13.75 -22.24 0.39
C GLU A 412 -14.01 -23.56 -0.36
N LYS A 413 -14.84 -23.51 -1.40
CA LYS A 413 -15.22 -24.70 -2.17
C LYS A 413 -14.12 -25.22 -3.09
N LEU A 414 -13.36 -24.31 -3.72
CA LEU A 414 -12.38 -24.64 -4.76
C LEU A 414 -10.97 -24.87 -4.19
N GLY A 415 -10.67 -24.26 -3.03
CA GLY A 415 -9.30 -24.07 -2.56
C GLY A 415 -8.54 -23.01 -3.36
N SER A 416 -7.40 -22.57 -2.83
CA SER A 416 -6.67 -21.40 -3.32
C SER A 416 -6.22 -21.52 -4.76
N TYR A 417 -5.57 -22.64 -5.14
CA TYR A 417 -5.09 -22.86 -6.51
C TYR A 417 -6.20 -22.75 -7.56
N HIS A 418 -7.34 -23.43 -7.35
CA HIS A 418 -8.43 -23.42 -8.33
C HIS A 418 -9.20 -22.09 -8.33
N PHE A 419 -9.29 -21.42 -7.18
CA PHE A 419 -9.85 -20.08 -7.10
C PHE A 419 -8.98 -19.07 -7.89
N GLU A 420 -7.66 -19.16 -7.75
CA GLU A 420 -6.71 -18.35 -8.51
C GLU A 420 -6.81 -18.60 -10.02
N VAL A 421 -6.91 -19.87 -10.44
CA VAL A 421 -7.16 -20.26 -11.84
C VAL A 421 -8.45 -19.66 -12.39
N MET A 422 -9.53 -19.68 -11.59
CA MET A 422 -10.81 -19.05 -11.96
C MET A 422 -10.67 -17.53 -12.13
N LEU A 423 -9.93 -16.87 -11.23
CA LEU A 423 -9.65 -15.44 -11.33
C LEU A 423 -8.76 -15.11 -12.55
N LEU A 424 -7.75 -15.93 -12.85
CA LEU A 424 -6.92 -15.77 -14.05
C LEU A 424 -7.77 -15.86 -15.32
N GLY A 425 -8.69 -16.84 -15.38
CA GLY A 425 -9.66 -16.94 -16.47
C GLY A 425 -10.49 -15.67 -16.66
N LYS A 426 -10.89 -15.04 -15.55
CA LYS A 426 -11.70 -13.82 -15.55
C LYS A 426 -10.92 -12.55 -15.91
N TYR A 427 -9.71 -12.39 -15.37
CA TYR A 427 -8.93 -11.15 -15.51
C TYR A 427 -8.01 -11.12 -16.72
N THR A 428 -7.56 -12.28 -17.24
CA THR A 428 -6.74 -12.32 -18.46
C THR A 428 -7.39 -11.60 -19.64
N PRO A 429 -8.66 -11.84 -20.01
CA PRO A 429 -9.26 -11.13 -21.15
C PRO A 429 -9.53 -9.64 -20.85
N ARG A 430 -9.58 -9.23 -19.57
CA ARG A 430 -9.85 -7.83 -19.15
C ARG A 430 -8.61 -6.94 -19.22
N ILE A 431 -7.45 -7.52 -18.94
CA ILE A 431 -6.15 -6.83 -18.95
C ILE A 431 -5.07 -7.63 -19.69
N PRO A 432 -5.32 -8.07 -20.93
CA PRO A 432 -4.48 -9.04 -21.65
C PRO A 432 -3.10 -8.49 -22.02
N GLN A 433 -2.90 -7.17 -22.01
CA GLN A 433 -1.63 -6.52 -22.27
C GLN A 433 -0.63 -6.65 -21.10
N VAL A 434 -1.09 -6.97 -19.89
CA VAL A 434 -0.20 -7.22 -18.74
C VAL A 434 0.61 -8.48 -19.00
N THR A 435 1.90 -8.51 -18.66
CA THR A 435 2.73 -9.72 -18.83
C THR A 435 2.17 -10.89 -18.02
N THR A 436 2.37 -12.12 -18.51
CA THR A 436 1.83 -13.32 -17.85
C THR A 436 2.31 -13.46 -16.40
N PRO A 437 3.61 -13.28 -16.07
CA PRO A 437 4.07 -13.33 -14.69
C PRO A 437 3.47 -12.24 -13.80
N THR A 438 3.31 -11.01 -14.31
CA THR A 438 2.69 -9.92 -13.54
C THR A 438 1.22 -10.19 -13.27
N LEU A 439 0.49 -10.75 -14.23
CA LEU A 439 -0.92 -11.11 -14.02
C LEU A 439 -1.07 -12.25 -13.00
N ILE A 440 -0.24 -13.28 -13.08
CA ILE A 440 -0.23 -14.37 -12.09
C ILE A 440 0.02 -13.82 -10.69
N HIS A 441 1.08 -13.01 -10.51
CA HIS A 441 1.37 -12.39 -9.22
C HIS A 441 0.23 -11.50 -8.71
N LEU A 442 -0.41 -10.73 -9.60
CA LEU A 442 -1.55 -9.88 -9.22
C LEU A 442 -2.72 -10.72 -8.68
N ILE A 443 -3.05 -11.82 -9.35
CA ILE A 443 -4.16 -12.70 -8.95
C ILE A 443 -3.80 -13.54 -7.71
N ASP A 444 -2.53 -13.92 -7.56
CA ASP A 444 -2.02 -14.54 -6.34
C ASP A 444 -2.18 -13.60 -5.13
N ASP A 445 -1.75 -12.34 -5.24
CA ASP A 445 -1.94 -11.33 -4.20
C ASP A 445 -3.44 -11.16 -3.83
N MET A 446 -4.32 -11.12 -4.84
CA MET A 446 -5.77 -11.03 -4.63
C MET A 446 -6.34 -12.27 -3.92
N THR A 447 -5.80 -13.45 -4.23
CA THR A 447 -6.20 -14.72 -3.61
C THR A 447 -5.78 -14.74 -2.14
N HIS A 448 -4.57 -14.30 -1.82
CA HIS A 448 -4.09 -14.15 -0.44
C HIS A 448 -4.95 -13.20 0.40
N VAL A 449 -5.50 -12.13 -0.20
CA VAL A 449 -6.49 -11.28 0.48
C VAL A 449 -7.73 -12.10 0.85
N GLY A 450 -8.23 -12.93 -0.07
CA GLY A 450 -9.35 -13.84 0.19
C GLY A 450 -9.04 -14.84 1.32
N GLU A 451 -7.88 -15.50 1.27
CA GLU A 451 -7.48 -16.50 2.28
C GLU A 451 -7.43 -15.94 3.70
N TYR A 452 -7.05 -14.67 3.83
CA TYR A 452 -7.00 -13.96 5.10
C TYR A 452 -8.38 -13.41 5.48
N CYS A 453 -8.99 -12.61 4.61
CA CYS A 453 -10.20 -11.85 4.92
C CYS A 453 -11.48 -12.69 4.96
N CYS A 454 -11.54 -13.85 4.30
CA CYS A 454 -12.71 -14.72 4.43
C CYS A 454 -12.77 -15.44 5.78
N LYS A 455 -11.66 -15.48 6.54
CA LYS A 455 -11.54 -16.16 7.85
C LYS A 455 -11.71 -15.22 9.05
N VAL A 456 -11.78 -13.90 8.83
CA VAL A 456 -12.05 -12.94 9.91
C VAL A 456 -13.56 -12.93 10.24
N PRO A 457 -13.97 -12.41 11.41
CA PRO A 457 -15.39 -12.24 11.75
C PRO A 457 -16.17 -11.50 10.66
N ALA A 458 -17.44 -11.85 10.47
CA ALA A 458 -18.28 -11.39 9.35
C ALA A 458 -18.27 -9.86 9.18
N GLU A 459 -18.36 -9.13 10.30
CA GLU A 459 -18.31 -7.67 10.38
C GLU A 459 -16.96 -7.07 9.97
N LYS A 460 -15.87 -7.85 9.95
CA LYS A 460 -14.54 -7.41 9.49
C LYS A 460 -14.24 -7.82 8.06
N GLN A 461 -15.04 -8.68 7.43
CA GLN A 461 -14.71 -9.26 6.12
C GLN A 461 -14.72 -8.20 5.01
N LEU A 462 -15.73 -7.32 4.99
CA LEU A 462 -15.85 -6.26 3.98
C LEU A 462 -14.70 -5.23 4.07
N PRO A 463 -14.43 -4.59 5.23
CA PRO A 463 -13.30 -3.67 5.34
C PRO A 463 -11.94 -4.34 5.11
N CYS A 464 -11.77 -5.60 5.52
CA CYS A 464 -10.55 -6.36 5.25
C CYS A 464 -10.36 -6.58 3.75
N SER A 465 -11.37 -7.11 3.06
CA SER A 465 -11.28 -7.48 1.65
C SER A 465 -11.13 -6.27 0.74
N GLU A 466 -11.95 -5.23 0.91
CA GLU A 466 -11.85 -4.03 0.08
C GLU A 466 -10.58 -3.24 0.36
N GLY A 467 -10.17 -3.11 1.63
CA GLY A 467 -8.92 -2.46 1.98
C GLY A 467 -7.71 -3.21 1.40
N GLY A 468 -7.67 -4.53 1.52
CA GLY A 468 -6.61 -5.36 0.93
C GLY A 468 -6.54 -5.28 -0.59
N LEU A 469 -7.69 -5.36 -1.27
CA LEU A 469 -7.78 -5.18 -2.72
C LEU A 469 -7.41 -3.75 -3.16
N GLY A 470 -7.77 -2.74 -2.37
CA GLY A 470 -7.40 -1.35 -2.58
C GLY A 470 -5.89 -1.16 -2.63
N LEU A 471 -5.14 -1.78 -1.71
CA LEU A 471 -3.67 -1.76 -1.71
C LEU A 471 -3.08 -2.38 -2.99
N ILE A 472 -3.63 -3.52 -3.42
CA ILE A 472 -3.16 -4.23 -4.62
C ILE A 472 -3.42 -3.38 -5.87
N ILE A 473 -4.65 -2.88 -6.02
CA ILE A 473 -5.06 -2.07 -7.18
C ILE A 473 -4.27 -0.76 -7.22
N GLY A 474 -4.13 -0.07 -6.09
CA GLY A 474 -3.35 1.16 -5.99
C GLY A 474 -1.88 0.94 -6.39
N GLY A 475 -1.26 -0.11 -5.87
CA GLY A 475 0.12 -0.48 -6.23
C GLY A 475 0.29 -0.81 -7.71
N MET A 476 -0.69 -1.47 -8.33
CA MET A 476 -0.70 -1.72 -9.78
C MET A 476 -0.84 -0.41 -10.57
N CYS A 477 -1.80 0.45 -10.21
CA CYS A 477 -2.02 1.74 -10.87
C CYS A 477 -0.78 2.64 -10.80
N GLN A 478 -0.10 2.70 -9.66
CA GLN A 478 1.15 3.45 -9.51
C GLN A 478 2.25 2.95 -10.46
N LYS A 479 2.41 1.64 -10.61
CA LYS A 479 3.44 1.06 -11.49
C LYS A 479 3.20 1.35 -12.98
N GLN A 480 1.94 1.60 -13.35
CA GLN A 480 1.53 1.88 -14.74
C GLN A 480 1.34 3.37 -15.03
N GLU A 481 1.56 4.24 -14.04
CA GLU A 481 1.36 5.68 -14.19
C GLU A 481 2.21 6.23 -15.36
N GLY A 482 1.57 7.00 -16.26
CA GLY A 482 2.18 7.51 -17.49
C GLY A 482 2.21 6.53 -18.66
N HIS A 483 2.12 5.23 -18.41
CA HIS A 483 2.15 4.16 -19.42
C HIS A 483 1.16 3.03 -19.08
N PHE A 484 -0.13 3.37 -19.04
CA PHE A 484 -1.18 2.39 -18.79
C PHE A 484 -1.27 1.35 -19.91
N VAL A 485 -1.51 0.10 -19.53
CA VAL A 485 -1.57 -1.02 -20.48
C VAL A 485 -2.76 -0.93 -21.44
N ASN A 486 -3.85 -0.30 -21.03
CA ASN A 486 -4.99 0.05 -21.87
C ASN A 486 -5.82 1.20 -21.26
N ASN A 487 -6.74 1.77 -22.06
CA ASN A 487 -7.57 2.91 -21.64
C ASN A 487 -8.59 2.57 -20.53
N GLN A 488 -9.05 1.32 -20.46
CA GLN A 488 -10.00 0.91 -19.42
C GLN A 488 -9.33 0.87 -18.04
N VAL A 489 -8.09 0.37 -17.97
CA VAL A 489 -7.26 0.41 -16.76
C VAL A 489 -6.94 1.85 -16.39
N ALA A 490 -6.54 2.68 -17.36
CA ALA A 490 -6.27 4.11 -17.12
C ALA A 490 -7.50 4.81 -16.50
N HIS A 491 -8.69 4.54 -17.03
CA HIS A 491 -9.95 5.06 -16.48
C HIS A 491 -10.18 4.58 -15.04
N CYS A 492 -10.13 3.26 -14.78
CA CYS A 492 -10.33 2.74 -13.42
C CYS A 492 -9.27 3.21 -12.41
N CYS A 493 -8.06 3.54 -12.87
CA CYS A 493 -6.98 4.07 -12.03
C CYS A 493 -7.15 5.56 -11.67
N SER A 494 -7.92 6.34 -12.43
CA SER A 494 -7.97 7.80 -12.32
C SER A 494 -9.35 8.41 -12.07
N ASP A 495 -10.44 7.68 -12.34
CA ASP A 495 -11.81 8.21 -12.29
C ASP A 495 -12.29 8.51 -10.87
N SER A 496 -12.37 7.49 -10.01
CA SER A 496 -12.89 7.61 -8.65
C SER A 496 -12.25 6.59 -7.72
N TYR A 497 -11.67 7.06 -6.61
CA TYR A 497 -11.11 6.18 -5.58
C TYR A 497 -12.18 5.25 -4.99
N ALA A 498 -13.33 5.82 -4.59
CA ALA A 498 -14.45 5.08 -4.00
C ALA A 498 -14.95 3.95 -4.94
N LYS A 499 -14.98 4.21 -6.25
CA LYS A 499 -15.49 3.25 -7.26
C LYS A 499 -14.41 2.39 -7.89
N GLN A 500 -13.13 2.59 -7.57
CA GLN A 500 -11.99 1.95 -8.22
C GLN A 500 -12.12 0.42 -8.25
N ARG A 501 -12.36 -0.22 -7.10
CA ARG A 501 -12.53 -1.69 -7.01
C ARG A 501 -13.69 -2.19 -7.87
N SER A 502 -14.84 -1.51 -7.83
CA SER A 502 -16.00 -1.85 -8.67
C SER A 502 -15.74 -1.62 -10.15
N CYS A 503 -14.97 -0.59 -10.53
CA CYS A 503 -14.57 -0.35 -11.91
C CYS A 503 -13.78 -1.54 -12.46
N PHE A 504 -12.74 -2.00 -11.72
CA PHE A 504 -11.97 -3.20 -12.09
C PHE A 504 -12.82 -4.47 -12.14
N THR A 505 -13.76 -4.62 -11.20
CA THR A 505 -14.68 -5.76 -11.19
C THR A 505 -15.61 -5.74 -12.40
N GLY A 506 -16.02 -4.55 -12.86
CA GLY A 506 -16.92 -4.32 -13.98
C GLY A 506 -16.26 -4.35 -15.37
N LEU A 507 -14.93 -4.44 -15.45
CA LEU A 507 -14.23 -4.57 -16.73
C LEU A 507 -14.73 -5.80 -17.51
N GLY A 508 -15.04 -5.58 -18.79
CA GLY A 508 -15.23 -6.62 -19.78
C GLY A 508 -13.91 -7.00 -20.47
N PRO A 509 -13.94 -7.94 -21.43
CA PRO A 509 -12.80 -8.17 -22.32
C PRO A 509 -12.34 -6.88 -23.00
N ASP A 510 -11.03 -6.69 -23.17
CA ASP A 510 -10.52 -5.50 -23.83
C ASP A 510 -10.76 -5.53 -25.34
N PRO A 511 -11.63 -4.65 -25.89
CA PRO A 511 -11.92 -4.65 -27.31
C PRO A 511 -10.75 -4.16 -28.17
N SER A 512 -9.76 -3.48 -27.58
CA SER A 512 -8.57 -2.99 -28.29
C SER A 512 -7.44 -4.01 -28.38
N TYR A 513 -7.56 -5.14 -27.67
CA TYR A 513 -6.53 -6.16 -27.67
C TYR A 513 -6.51 -6.95 -28.97
N VAL A 514 -5.33 -7.02 -29.59
CA VAL A 514 -5.07 -7.83 -30.77
C VAL A 514 -4.26 -9.05 -30.31
N PRO A 515 -4.82 -10.27 -30.36
CA PRO A 515 -4.07 -11.47 -30.00
C PRO A 515 -2.80 -11.61 -30.84
N PRO A 516 -1.67 -11.96 -30.22
CA PRO A 516 -0.43 -12.20 -30.94
C PRO A 516 -0.57 -13.43 -31.85
N ALA A 517 0.28 -13.50 -32.88
CA ALA A 517 0.41 -14.73 -33.64
C ALA A 517 0.91 -15.86 -32.72
N PRO A 518 0.38 -17.08 -32.87
CA PRO A 518 0.90 -18.23 -32.14
C PRO A 518 2.37 -18.47 -32.53
N SER A 519 3.19 -18.77 -31.52
CA SER A 519 4.60 -19.10 -31.68
C SER A 519 4.96 -20.25 -30.75
N ALA A 520 6.06 -20.94 -31.05
CA ALA A 520 6.60 -21.99 -30.19
C ALA A 520 6.83 -21.54 -28.72
N ASP A 521 6.98 -20.23 -28.47
CA ASP A 521 7.18 -19.70 -27.13
C ASP A 521 5.98 -19.89 -26.19
N TYR A 522 4.76 -19.99 -26.73
CA TYR A 522 3.54 -20.25 -25.95
C TYR A 522 3.34 -21.73 -25.62
N PHE A 523 4.12 -22.62 -26.25
CA PHE A 523 3.97 -24.07 -26.17
C PHE A 523 5.27 -24.74 -25.76
N LYS A 524 5.84 -24.32 -24.62
CA LYS A 524 7.07 -24.89 -24.06
C LYS A 524 6.73 -26.12 -23.21
N PHE A 525 6.86 -27.30 -23.82
CA PHE A 525 6.67 -28.58 -23.15
C PHE A 525 8.01 -29.30 -23.02
N ASN A 526 8.54 -29.39 -21.80
CA ASN A 526 9.82 -30.03 -21.51
C ASN A 526 9.73 -30.85 -20.21
N ASP A 527 10.82 -31.56 -19.89
CA ASP A 527 10.96 -32.38 -18.70
C ASP A 527 10.87 -31.60 -17.38
N GLU A 528 11.05 -30.28 -17.41
CA GLU A 528 10.81 -29.42 -16.25
C GLU A 528 9.32 -29.35 -15.83
N LEU A 529 8.38 -29.86 -16.64
CA LEU A 529 6.99 -30.07 -16.25
C LEU A 529 6.81 -31.29 -15.33
N CYS A 530 7.84 -32.12 -15.17
CA CYS A 530 7.86 -33.27 -14.27
C CYS A 530 8.37 -32.95 -12.87
N ALA A 531 8.38 -31.66 -12.49
CA ALA A 531 8.49 -31.27 -11.10
C ALA A 531 7.42 -31.99 -10.26
N ALA A 532 7.65 -32.13 -8.94
CA ALA A 532 6.72 -32.85 -8.06
C ALA A 532 5.28 -32.37 -8.29
N ALA A 533 4.31 -33.30 -8.29
CA ALA A 533 2.92 -33.03 -8.68
C ALA A 533 2.28 -31.84 -7.93
N ASP A 534 2.75 -31.59 -6.70
CA ASP A 534 2.33 -30.53 -5.79
C ASP A 534 3.38 -29.41 -5.61
N SER A 535 4.30 -29.26 -6.56
CA SER A 535 5.30 -28.18 -6.53
C SER A 535 4.72 -26.85 -7.01
N GLU A 536 5.08 -25.78 -6.32
CA GLU A 536 4.74 -24.39 -6.69
C GLU A 536 5.21 -24.06 -8.12
N GLU A 537 6.36 -24.60 -8.53
CA GLU A 537 6.88 -24.44 -9.88
C GLU A 537 5.94 -25.00 -10.96
N LEU A 538 5.40 -26.21 -10.73
CA LEU A 538 4.45 -26.82 -11.66
C LEU A 538 3.12 -26.07 -11.69
N GLU A 539 2.65 -25.56 -10.55
CA GLU A 539 1.46 -24.70 -10.49
C GLU A 539 1.63 -23.43 -11.31
N VAL A 540 2.78 -22.75 -11.19
CA VAL A 540 3.11 -21.55 -11.98
C VAL A 540 3.14 -21.87 -13.48
N LYS A 541 3.71 -23.01 -13.87
CA LYS A 541 3.74 -23.45 -15.28
C LYS A 541 2.33 -23.71 -15.84
N LYS A 542 1.45 -24.36 -15.06
CA LYS A 542 0.04 -24.57 -15.41
C LYS A 542 -0.71 -23.24 -15.57
N LYS A 543 -0.54 -22.31 -14.64
CA LYS A 543 -1.14 -20.96 -14.69
C LYS A 543 -0.62 -20.16 -15.88
N THR A 544 0.68 -20.26 -16.18
CA THR A 544 1.32 -19.61 -17.34
C THR A 544 0.68 -20.08 -18.62
N PHE A 545 0.60 -21.40 -18.83
CA PHE A 545 -0.05 -21.98 -20.02
C PHE A 545 -1.51 -21.52 -20.17
N LEU A 546 -2.28 -21.50 -19.08
CA LEU A 546 -3.66 -21.00 -19.07
C LEU A 546 -3.76 -19.54 -19.55
N VAL A 547 -2.98 -18.64 -18.95
CA VAL A 547 -3.01 -17.21 -19.27
C VAL A 547 -2.60 -16.99 -20.72
N ASP A 548 -1.56 -17.68 -21.16
CA ASP A 548 -1.02 -17.59 -22.52
C ASP A 548 -2.02 -18.07 -23.57
N LEU A 549 -2.75 -19.16 -23.31
CA LEU A 549 -3.84 -19.62 -24.17
C LEU A 549 -4.96 -18.57 -24.29
N ILE A 550 -5.38 -17.98 -23.17
CA ILE A 550 -6.43 -16.96 -23.18
C ILE A 550 -5.93 -15.70 -23.90
N LYS A 551 -4.64 -15.37 -23.83
CA LYS A 551 -4.06 -14.27 -24.60
C LYS A 551 -4.05 -14.54 -26.10
N LEU A 552 -3.88 -15.79 -26.54
CA LEU A 552 -4.00 -16.18 -27.95
C LEU A 552 -5.46 -16.18 -28.40
N LYS A 553 -6.40 -16.52 -27.51
CA LYS A 553 -7.83 -16.54 -27.80
C LYS A 553 -8.65 -15.98 -26.61
N PRO A 554 -8.82 -14.65 -26.52
CA PRO A 554 -9.51 -14.03 -25.37
C PRO A 554 -10.98 -14.43 -25.22
N ASN A 555 -11.63 -14.77 -26.33
CA ASN A 555 -13.03 -15.22 -26.38
C ASN A 555 -13.11 -16.76 -26.48
N ILE A 556 -12.17 -17.49 -25.89
CA ILE A 556 -12.24 -18.95 -25.84
C ILE A 556 -13.42 -19.37 -24.95
N GLU A 557 -14.22 -20.30 -25.43
CA GLU A 557 -15.35 -20.83 -24.65
C GLU A 557 -14.85 -21.67 -23.47
N ALA A 558 -15.55 -21.63 -22.35
CA ALA A 558 -15.13 -22.32 -21.13
C ALA A 558 -14.93 -23.83 -21.33
N GLU A 559 -15.80 -24.49 -22.12
CA GLU A 559 -15.68 -25.92 -22.42
C GLU A 559 -14.50 -26.22 -23.34
N GLN A 560 -14.20 -25.34 -24.31
CA GLN A 560 -13.02 -25.46 -25.18
C GLN A 560 -11.73 -25.34 -24.35
N LEU A 561 -11.68 -24.36 -23.46
CA LEU A 561 -10.55 -24.15 -22.57
C LEU A 561 -10.34 -25.35 -21.64
N LYS A 562 -11.44 -25.89 -21.07
CA LYS A 562 -11.40 -27.08 -20.23
C LYS A 562 -10.87 -28.32 -20.97
N GLU A 563 -11.26 -28.50 -22.24
CA GLU A 563 -10.75 -29.59 -23.07
C GLU A 563 -9.23 -29.47 -23.31
N ILE A 564 -8.75 -28.27 -23.62
CA ILE A 564 -7.32 -28.01 -23.83
C ILE A 564 -6.53 -28.28 -22.54
N ILE A 565 -7.02 -27.77 -21.40
CA ILE A 565 -6.38 -28.00 -20.08
C ILE A 565 -6.34 -29.49 -19.75
N ALA A 566 -7.43 -30.23 -19.95
CA ALA A 566 -7.45 -31.67 -19.70
C ALA A 566 -6.44 -32.44 -20.57
N SER A 567 -6.29 -32.01 -21.83
CA SER A 567 -5.31 -32.60 -22.77
C SER A 567 -3.87 -32.30 -22.35
N PHE A 568 -3.61 -31.07 -21.90
CA PHE A 568 -2.32 -30.68 -21.34
C PHE A 568 -1.95 -31.48 -20.09
N LEU A 569 -2.87 -31.60 -19.12
CA LEU A 569 -2.64 -32.37 -17.91
C LEU A 569 -2.41 -33.86 -18.22
N GLY A 570 -3.16 -34.43 -19.16
CA GLY A 570 -2.96 -35.81 -19.61
C GLY A 570 -1.59 -36.04 -20.26
N MET A 571 -1.11 -35.09 -21.07
CA MET A 571 0.25 -35.15 -21.64
C MET A 571 1.32 -35.10 -20.55
N VAL A 572 1.20 -34.16 -19.59
CA VAL A 572 2.15 -34.05 -18.46
C VAL A 572 2.17 -35.35 -17.66
N GLU A 573 1.00 -35.90 -17.31
CA GLU A 573 0.92 -37.16 -16.56
C GLU A 573 1.57 -38.32 -17.33
N LYS A 574 1.30 -38.42 -18.63
CA LYS A 574 1.86 -39.47 -19.49
C LYS A 574 3.39 -39.36 -19.59
N CYS A 575 3.91 -38.17 -19.88
CA CYS A 575 5.34 -37.99 -20.12
C CYS A 575 6.18 -38.00 -18.85
N CYS A 576 5.63 -37.61 -17.70
CA CYS A 576 6.34 -37.71 -16.43
C CYS A 576 6.32 -39.11 -15.81
N LYS A 577 5.58 -40.05 -16.40
CA LYS A 577 5.65 -41.49 -16.09
C LYS A 577 6.55 -42.27 -17.05
N ALA A 578 7.03 -41.64 -18.12
CA ALA A 578 7.89 -42.28 -19.11
C ALA A 578 9.34 -42.38 -18.60
N GLU A 579 10.12 -43.35 -19.10
CA GLU A 579 11.54 -43.48 -18.74
C GLU A 579 12.40 -42.35 -19.34
N HIS A 580 12.00 -41.84 -20.50
CA HIS A 580 12.67 -40.75 -21.22
C HIS A 580 11.70 -39.55 -21.38
N HIS A 581 11.61 -38.71 -20.34
CA HIS A 581 10.66 -37.58 -20.30
C HIS A 581 10.77 -36.65 -21.50
N ALA A 582 11.99 -36.20 -21.82
CA ALA A 582 12.25 -35.23 -22.89
C ALA A 582 11.79 -35.75 -24.27
N GLU A 583 12.03 -37.03 -24.55
CA GLU A 583 11.60 -37.68 -25.79
C GLU A 583 10.07 -37.80 -25.87
N CYS A 584 9.42 -38.12 -24.75
CA CYS A 584 7.95 -38.15 -24.70
C CYS A 584 7.35 -36.76 -24.99
N PHE A 585 7.86 -35.70 -24.34
CA PHE A 585 7.36 -34.35 -24.60
C PHE A 585 7.62 -33.88 -26.03
N ALA A 586 8.76 -34.26 -26.63
CA ALA A 586 9.04 -33.97 -28.02
C ALA A 586 8.05 -34.68 -28.99
N ALA A 587 7.51 -35.83 -28.60
CA ALA A 587 6.53 -36.58 -29.40
C ALA A 587 5.06 -36.13 -29.16
N GLU A 588 4.68 -35.87 -27.91
CA GLU A 588 3.31 -35.53 -27.53
C GLU A 588 3.01 -34.02 -27.65
N GLY A 589 4.01 -33.17 -27.44
CA GLY A 589 3.89 -31.71 -27.50
C GLY A 589 3.29 -31.21 -28.82
N PRO A 590 3.84 -31.59 -29.99
CA PRO A 590 3.28 -31.19 -31.28
C PRO A 590 1.82 -31.61 -31.51
N GLN A 591 1.40 -32.74 -30.93
CA GLN A 591 0.01 -33.22 -31.01
C GLN A 591 -0.92 -32.32 -30.20
N LEU A 592 -0.50 -31.92 -29.00
CA LEU A 592 -1.25 -30.97 -28.17
C LEU A 592 -1.32 -29.59 -28.82
N ILE A 593 -0.24 -29.11 -29.44
CA ILE A 593 -0.22 -27.84 -30.20
C ILE A 593 -1.26 -27.89 -31.32
N THR A 594 -1.24 -28.93 -32.14
CA THR A 594 -2.20 -29.12 -33.24
C THR A 594 -3.64 -29.13 -32.73
N LYS A 595 -3.88 -29.76 -31.57
CA LYS A 595 -5.20 -29.77 -30.92
C LYS A 595 -5.62 -28.38 -30.44
N CYS A 596 -4.71 -27.63 -29.82
CA CYS A 596 -4.93 -26.25 -29.39
C CYS A 596 -5.31 -25.36 -30.57
N GLU A 597 -4.56 -25.45 -31.67
CA GLU A 597 -4.82 -24.70 -32.90
C GLU A 597 -6.18 -25.03 -33.51
N GLY A 598 -6.53 -26.32 -33.57
CA GLY A 598 -7.82 -26.77 -34.09
C GLY A 598 -9.00 -26.29 -33.25
N ILE A 599 -8.91 -26.35 -31.91
CA ILE A 599 -9.98 -25.91 -31.01
C ILE A 599 -10.14 -24.38 -31.04
N MET A 600 -9.03 -23.64 -31.05
CA MET A 600 -9.06 -22.17 -30.99
C MET A 600 -9.22 -21.50 -32.36
N GLY A 601 -9.03 -22.26 -33.45
CA GLY A 601 -9.00 -21.75 -34.81
C GLY A 601 -7.78 -20.86 -35.06
N LEU A 602 -6.61 -21.24 -34.53
CA LEU A 602 -5.35 -20.50 -34.71
C LEU A 602 -4.59 -20.99 -35.95
N PRO A 603 -3.80 -20.13 -36.62
CA PRO A 603 -2.83 -20.59 -37.61
C PRO A 603 -1.74 -21.44 -36.95
N HIS A 604 -1.02 -22.24 -37.74
CA HIS A 604 0.05 -23.10 -37.21
C HIS A 604 1.15 -22.25 -36.55
N ALA A 605 1.53 -22.60 -35.32
CA ALA A 605 2.62 -21.97 -34.60
C ALA A 605 3.93 -22.28 -35.34
N VAL A 606 4.64 -21.24 -35.80
CA VAL A 606 5.98 -21.37 -36.42
C VAL A 606 7.06 -21.34 -35.35
#